data_AF-A0A948JR14-F1
#
_entry.id   AF-A0A948JR14-F1
#
_cell.length_a   1.000
_cell.length_b   1.000
_cell.length_c   1.000
_cell.angle_alpha   90.00
_cell.angle_beta   90.00
_cell.angle_gamma   90.00
#
_symmetry.space_group_name_H-M   'P 1'
#
loop_
_entity.id
_entity.type
_entity.pdbx_description
1 polymer ?
#
loop_
_entity_poly.entity_id
_entity_poly.type
_entity_poly.pdbx_seq_one_letter_code
_entity_poly.pdbx_strand_id
1 'polypeptide(L)' 'MQTAYILGWTPEQGEDIYRVLINTDTVCAIELEHGQDKPTTIEIVQLKEYEKQLSRTGRIKLAVAMDLAAKDIFTV' A
#
# COMPACT_ATOMS: atom_id res chain seq x y z
N MET A 1 1.73 -2.03 -17.91
CA MET A 1 0.75 -1.27 -17.10
C MET A 1 1.37 -0.98 -15.74
N GLN A 2 1.01 0.11 -15.06
CA GLN A 2 1.37 0.31 -13.64
C GLN A 2 0.12 0.09 -12.80
N THR A 3 0.24 -0.64 -11.69
CA THR A 3 -0.89 -0.96 -10.81
C THR A 3 -0.66 -0.44 -9.40
N ALA A 4 -1.74 -0.05 -8.72
CA ALA A 4 -1.70 0.40 -7.33
C ALA A 4 -2.91 -0.18 -6.57
N TYR A 5 -2.64 -0.91 -5.49
CA TYR A 5 -3.65 -1.57 -4.68
C TYR A 5 -3.57 -1.12 -3.22
N ILE A 6 -4.67 -0.61 -2.67
CA ILE A 6 -4.73 -0.22 -1.26
C ILE A 6 -4.83 -1.50 -0.41
N LEU A 7 -3.78 -1.77 0.37
CA LEU A 7 -3.70 -2.89 1.31
C LEU A 7 -4.36 -2.58 2.64
N GLY A 8 -4.30 -1.31 3.04
CA GLY A 8 -4.86 -0.82 4.29
C GLY A 8 -5.02 0.69 4.28
N TRP A 9 -5.95 1.14 5.11
CA TRP A 9 -6.21 2.53 5.44
C TRP A 9 -6.44 2.61 6.94
N THR A 10 -5.65 3.46 7.59
CA THR A 10 -5.80 3.82 9.00
C THR A 10 -6.11 5.30 9.07
N PRO A 11 -7.36 5.69 9.37
CA PRO A 11 -7.68 7.08 9.66
C PRO A 11 -7.16 7.43 11.06
N GLU A 12 -6.31 8.44 11.14
CA GLU A 12 -5.78 8.99 12.39
C GLU A 12 -6.31 10.42 12.61
N GLN A 13 -6.07 10.98 13.80
CA GLN A 13 -6.51 12.35 14.07
C GLN A 13 -5.68 13.35 13.26
N GLY A 14 -6.28 13.90 12.21
CA GLY A 14 -5.65 14.93 11.37
C GLY A 14 -4.80 14.37 10.23
N GLU A 15 -4.80 13.05 10.01
CA GLU A 15 -4.17 12.45 8.83
C GLU A 15 -4.82 11.12 8.43
N ASP A 16 -4.64 10.72 7.18
CA ASP A 16 -4.96 9.38 6.69
C ASP A 16 -3.68 8.64 6.28
N ILE A 17 -3.49 7.45 6.85
CA ILE A 17 -2.33 6.60 6.55
C ILE A 17 -2.78 5.47 5.63
N TYR A 18 -2.32 5.49 4.39
CA TYR A 18 -2.53 4.42 3.42
C TYR A 18 -1.30 3.52 3.33
N ARG A 19 -1.55 2.22 3.16
CA ARG A 19 -0.54 1.24 2.74
C ARG A 19 -0.93 0.76 1.35
N VAL A 20 -0.05 0.98 0.38
CA VAL A 20 -0.34 0.72 -1.04
C VAL A 20 0.72 -0.21 -1.62
N LEU A 21 0.29 -1.28 -2.30
CA LEU A 21 1.15 -2.09 -3.16
C LEU A 21 1.21 -1.43 -4.53
N ILE A 22 2.42 -1.07 -4.95
CA ILE A 22 2.72 -0.59 -6.29
C ILE A 22 3.30 -1.77 -7.08
N ASN A 23 2.69 -2.06 -8.23
CA ASN A 23 2.98 -3.24 -9.03
C ASN A 23 2.95 -4.52 -8.17
N THR A 24 4.03 -5.29 -8.14
CA THR A 24 4.11 -6.57 -7.43
C THR A 24 5.16 -6.61 -6.33
N ASP A 25 5.95 -5.56 -6.14
CA ASP A 25 7.19 -5.62 -5.35
C ASP A 25 7.40 -4.48 -4.37
N THR A 26 6.67 -3.38 -4.52
CA THR A 26 6.92 -2.15 -3.78
C THR A 26 5.73 -1.81 -2.90
N VAL A 27 5.94 -1.68 -1.60
CA VAL A 27 4.90 -1.17 -0.68
C VAL A 27 5.24 0.24 -0.28
N CYS A 28 4.28 1.14 -0.36
CA CYS A 28 4.43 2.51 0.09
C CYS A 28 3.46 2.80 1.24
N ALA A 29 3.96 3.53 2.23
CA ALA A 29 3.19 4.25 3.21
C ALA A 29 2.93 5.66 2.67
N ILE A 30 1.67 6.06 2.57
CA ILE A 30 1.28 7.41 2.18
C ILE A 30 0.55 8.03 3.35
N GLU A 31 1.08 9.13 3.87
CA GLU A 31 0.48 9.90 4.97
C GLU A 31 -0.06 11.20 4.38
N LEU A 32 -1.38 11.34 4.48
CA LEU A 32 -2.13 12.48 3.99
C LEU A 32 -2.62 13.30 5.17
N GLU A 33 -1.88 14.36 5.52
CA GLU A 33 -2.32 15.32 6.53
C GLU A 33 -3.59 16.05 6.08
N HIS A 34 -4.55 16.20 6.99
CA HIS A 34 -5.78 16.96 6.77
C HIS A 34 -5.52 18.46 6.84
N GLY A 35 -5.90 19.18 5.79
CA GLY A 35 -5.78 20.64 5.75
C GLY A 35 -5.31 21.12 4.37
N GLN A 36 -5.36 22.43 4.15
CA GLN A 36 -4.79 23.04 2.94
C GLN A 36 -3.27 23.16 3.07
N ASP A 37 -2.58 22.96 1.95
CA ASP A 37 -1.12 23.10 1.83
C ASP A 37 -0.28 22.23 2.79
N LYS A 38 -0.87 21.14 3.29
CA LYS A 38 -0.14 20.15 4.09
C LYS A 38 0.66 19.19 3.19
N PRO A 39 1.89 18.85 3.57
CA PRO A 39 2.71 17.96 2.77
C PRO A 39 2.12 16.54 2.78
N THR A 40 2.23 15.85 1.65
CA THR A 40 2.03 14.40 1.60
C THR A 40 3.37 13.72 1.82
N THR A 41 3.46 12.86 2.83
CA THR A 41 4.66 12.05 3.08
C THR A 41 4.50 10.70 2.40
N ILE A 42 5.53 10.29 1.65
CA ILE A 42 5.57 8.98 1.01
C ILE A 42 6.84 8.27 1.47
N GLU A 43 6.66 7.13 2.13
CA GLU A 43 7.76 6.27 2.56
C GLU A 43 7.68 4.92 1.84
N ILE A 44 8.80 4.50 1.24
CA ILE A 44 8.92 3.17 0.65
C ILE A 44 9.23 2.17 1.76
N VAL A 45 8.32 1.24 1.98
CA VAL A 45 8.49 0.14 2.93
C VAL A 45 8.96 -1.08 2.17
N GLN A 46 10.08 -1.66 2.59
CA GLN A 46 10.53 -2.94 2.02
C GLN A 46 9.46 -4.00 2.25
N LEU A 47 9.08 -4.72 1.19
CA LEU A 47 8.02 -5.73 1.24
C LEU A 47 8.23 -6.75 2.36
N LYS A 48 9.49 -7.19 2.57
CA LYS A 48 9.85 -8.12 3.65
C LYS A 48 9.60 -7.56 5.05
N GLU A 49 9.86 -6.27 5.27
CA GLU A 49 9.60 -5.62 6.55
C GLU A 49 8.10 -5.42 6.76
N TYR A 50 7.38 -5.08 5.69
CA TYR A 50 5.93 -4.98 5.71
C TYR A 50 5.28 -6.33 6.09
N GLU A 51 5.68 -7.43 5.45
CA GLU A 51 5.17 -8.79 5.72
C GLU A 51 5.32 -9.24 7.17
N LYS A 52 6.43 -8.87 7.84
CA LYS A 52 6.68 -9.21 9.24
C LYS A 52 5.64 -8.61 10.18
N GLN A 53 5.14 -7.42 9.85
CA GLN A 53 4.21 -6.66 10.69
C GLN A 53 2.73 -7.03 10.42
N LEU A 54 2.45 -7.79 9.35
CA LEU A 54 1.08 -8.13 8.97
C LEU A 54 0.44 -9.20 9.85
N SER A 55 -0.81 -8.92 10.24
CA SER A 55 -1.74 -9.93 10.74
C SER A 55 -2.08 -10.97 9.67
N ARG A 56 -2.72 -12.07 10.05
CA ARG A 56 -3.17 -13.11 9.11
C ARG A 56 -4.03 -12.53 7.99
N THR A 57 -4.98 -11.65 8.32
CA THR A 57 -5.84 -10.98 7.34
C THR A 57 -5.03 -10.05 6.43
N GLY A 58 -4.06 -9.34 6.99
CA GLY A 58 -3.15 -8.48 6.21
C GLY A 58 -2.36 -9.26 5.17
N ARG A 59 -1.82 -10.43 5.54
CA ARG A 59 -1.09 -11.32 4.61
C ARG A 59 -1.98 -11.82 3.47
N ILE A 60 -3.24 -12.14 3.75
CA ILE A 60 -4.21 -12.53 2.72
C ILE A 60 -4.47 -11.37 1.75
N LYS A 61 -4.69 -10.15 2.26
CA LYS A 61 -4.89 -8.96 1.42
C LYS A 61 -3.68 -8.71 0.50
N LEU A 62 -2.47 -8.81 1.05
CA LEU A 62 -1.24 -8.65 0.26
C LEU A 62 -1.14 -9.72 -0.84
N ALA A 63 -1.38 -10.98 -0.52
CA ALA A 63 -1.33 -12.07 -1.51
C ALA A 63 -2.35 -11.86 -2.64
N VAL A 64 -3.58 -11.45 -2.30
CA VAL A 64 -4.62 -11.14 -3.30
C VAL A 64 -4.21 -9.95 -4.17
N ALA A 65 -3.70 -8.87 -3.57
CA ALA A 65 -3.25 -7.70 -4.31
C ALA A 65 -2.09 -8.02 -5.27
N MET A 66 -1.13 -8.85 -4.86
CA MET A 66 -0.05 -9.30 -5.73
C MET A 66 -0.55 -10.16 -6.90
N ASP A 67 -1.51 -11.06 -6.66
CA ASP A 67 -2.11 -11.89 -7.71
C ASP A 67 -2.87 -11.04 -8.74
N LEU A 68 -3.64 -10.05 -8.28
CA LEU A 68 -4.34 -9.11 -9.16
C LEU A 68 -3.36 -8.24 -9.94
N ALA A 69 -2.34 -7.68 -9.29
CA ALA A 69 -1.32 -6.88 -9.95
C ALA A 69 -0.55 -7.66 -11.01
N ALA A 70 -0.18 -8.91 -10.72
CA ALA A 70 0.49 -9.76 -11.70
C ALA A 70 -0.40 -10.03 -12.92
N LYS A 71 -1.69 -10.35 -12.72
CA LYS A 71 -2.64 -10.54 -13.82
C LYS A 71 -2.75 -9.29 -14.68
N ASP A 72 -2.88 -8.12 -14.07
CA ASP A 72 -3.01 -6.85 -14.76
C ASP A 72 -1.75 -6.45 -15.54
N ILE A 73 -0.56 -6.75 -15.01
CA ILE A 73 0.72 -6.37 -15.63
C ILE A 73 1.11 -7.35 -16.75
N PHE A 74 0.85 -8.64 -16.56
CA PHE A 74 1.37 -9.71 -17.43
C PHE A 74 0.32 -10.29 -18.39
N THR A 75 -0.95 -9.89 -18.31
CA THR A 75 -1.93 -10.25 -19.34
C THR A 75 -1.81 -9.26 -20.51
N VAL A 76 -1.29 -9.75 -21.63
CA VAL A 76 -1.20 -9.07 -22.93
C VAL A 76 -2.44 -9.37 -23.76
#